data_AF-A0A1I4RCZ7-F1
#
_entry.id   AF-A0A1I4RCZ7-F1
#
_cell.length_a   1.000
_cell.length_b   1.000
_cell.length_c   1.000
_cell.angle_alpha   90.00
_cell.angle_beta   90.00
_cell.angle_gamma   90.00
#
_symmetry.space_group_name_H-M   'P 1'
#
loop_
_entity.id
_entity.type
_entity.pdbx_description
1 polymer ?
#
loop_
_entity_poly.entity_id
_entity_poly.type
_entity_poly.pdbx_seq_one_letter_code
_entity_poly.pdbx_strand_id
1 'polypeptide(L)'
;MYTHDDIIRQKKLPRVGDIVKSKKYGTLWRVMEKREVWVNTSDDPETNEPRMVPAIYLAYWKVTPGALPGVGKMMGYAYTLHDNTFEANWEIVKSSSG
;
A
#
# COMPACT_ATOMS: atom_id res chain seq x y z
N MET A 1 -3.43 10.65 19.35
CA MET A 1 -3.82 10.62 17.93
C MET A 1 -2.70 9.92 17.17
N TYR A 2 -3.02 8.92 16.36
CA TYR A 2 -2.01 8.21 15.57
C TYR A 2 -1.46 9.09 14.44
N THR A 3 -0.23 8.82 14.02
CA THR A 3 0.48 9.58 12.98
C THR A 3 0.81 8.70 11.77
N HIS A 4 1.18 9.32 10.64
CA HIS A 4 1.70 8.61 9.48
C HIS A 4 2.98 7.81 9.79
N ASP A 5 3.84 8.32 10.67
CA ASP A 5 5.06 7.65 11.11
C ASP A 5 4.77 6.33 11.85
N ASP A 6 3.72 6.28 12.65
CA ASP A 6 3.30 5.05 13.34
C ASP A 6 2.95 3.96 12.32
N ILE A 7 2.29 4.34 11.23
CA ILE A 7 1.90 3.42 10.15
C ILE A 7 3.13 2.90 9.42
N ILE A 8 4.07 3.79 9.05
CA ILE A 8 5.31 3.42 8.35
C ILE A 8 6.10 2.41 9.19
N ARG A 9 6.23 2.66 10.50
CA ARG A 9 6.97 1.78 11.43
C ARG A 9 6.28 0.43 11.62
N GLN A 10 4.97 0.42 11.82
CA GLN A 10 4.23 -0.80 12.17
C GLN A 10 3.85 -1.66 10.98
N LYS A 11 3.55 -1.06 9.82
CA LYS A 11 3.05 -1.80 8.65
C LYS A 11 4.14 -2.39 7.76
N LYS A 12 5.41 -2.06 8.02
CA LYS A 12 6.58 -2.57 7.29
C LYS A 12 6.42 -2.41 5.77
N LEU A 13 6.02 -1.21 5.36
CA LEU A 13 5.69 -0.92 3.98
C LEU A 13 6.94 -0.92 3.08
N PRO A 14 6.84 -1.38 1.83
CA PRO A 14 7.95 -1.35 0.88
C PRO A 14 8.33 0.07 0.47
N ARG A 15 9.46 0.20 -0.22
CA ARG A 15 9.93 1.44 -0.82
C ARG A 15 9.38 1.59 -2.24
N VAL A 16 9.35 2.84 -2.73
CA VAL A 16 9.09 3.10 -4.15
C VAL A 16 10.20 2.47 -4.97
N GLY A 17 9.82 1.74 -6.02
CA GLY A 17 10.73 1.00 -6.90
C GLY A 17 10.83 -0.49 -6.61
N ASP A 18 10.50 -0.93 -5.39
CA ASP A 18 10.50 -2.36 -4.99
C ASP A 18 9.55 -3.18 -5.87
N ILE A 19 9.93 -4.43 -6.14
CA ILE A 19 9.07 -5.44 -6.74
C ILE A 19 8.56 -6.37 -5.64
N VAL A 20 7.25 -6.51 -5.57
CA VAL A 20 6.53 -7.27 -4.55
C VAL A 20 5.65 -8.33 -5.19
N LYS A 21 5.44 -9.44 -4.50
CA LYS A 21 4.59 -10.55 -4.94
C LYS A 21 3.36 -10.64 -4.06
N SER A 22 2.18 -10.73 -4.67
CA SER A 22 0.95 -11.05 -3.94
C SER A 22 1.01 -12.50 -3.47
N LYS A 23 0.91 -12.74 -2.17
CA LYS A 23 0.87 -14.10 -1.62
C LYS A 23 -0.38 -14.86 -2.08
N LYS A 24 -1.51 -14.17 -2.20
CA LYS A 24 -2.79 -14.76 -2.62
C LYS A 24 -2.80 -15.18 -4.09
N TYR A 25 -2.27 -14.36 -5.00
CA TYR A 25 -2.41 -14.58 -6.44
C TYR A 25 -1.11 -14.92 -7.16
N GLY A 26 0.04 -14.86 -6.48
CA GLY A 26 1.36 -15.10 -7.07
C GLY A 26 1.84 -14.04 -8.06
N THR A 27 1.04 -12.98 -8.31
CA THR A 27 1.36 -11.92 -9.28
C THR A 27 2.42 -10.96 -8.75
N LEU A 28 3.29 -10.46 -9.63
CA LEU A 28 4.32 -9.46 -9.33
C LEU A 28 3.86 -8.04 -9.62
N TRP A 29 4.27 -7.11 -8.77
CA TRP A 29 3.89 -5.69 -8.83
C TRP A 29 5.07 -4.81 -8.44
N ARG A 30 5.24 -3.68 -9.13
CA ARG A 30 6.20 -2.65 -8.77
C ARG A 30 5.52 -1.56 -7.97
N VAL A 31 6.13 -1.16 -6.86
CA VAL A 31 5.67 0.00 -6.08
C VAL A 31 6.06 1.27 -6.84
N MET A 32 5.06 2.05 -7.25
CA MET A 32 5.24 3.25 -8.07
C MET A 32 5.20 4.53 -7.24
N GLU A 33 4.37 4.55 -6.20
CA GLU A 33 4.16 5.73 -5.35
C GLU A 33 3.98 5.27 -3.91
N LYS A 34 4.49 6.08 -2.98
CA LYS A 34 4.20 6.01 -1.56
C LYS A 34 3.98 7.43 -1.05
N ARG A 35 2.79 7.72 -0.53
CA ARG A 35 2.48 9.03 0.03
C ARG A 35 1.55 8.96 1.24
N GLU A 36 1.62 9.98 2.06
CA GLU A 36 0.72 10.20 3.18
C GLU A 36 -0.64 10.68 2.66
N VAL A 37 -1.72 10.11 3.20
CA VAL A 37 -3.09 10.50 2.90
C VAL A 37 -3.93 10.48 4.18
N TRP A 38 -5.10 11.12 4.13
CA TRP A 38 -6.13 10.99 5.14
C TRP A 38 -7.31 10.27 4.50
N VAL A 39 -7.81 9.21 5.12
CA VAL A 39 -8.94 8.41 4.61
C VAL A 39 -10.12 8.52 5.55
N ASN A 40 -11.32 8.57 4.98
CA ASN A 40 -12.54 8.51 5.75
C ASN A 40 -12.75 7.06 6.22
N THR A 41 -12.87 6.86 7.53
CA THR A 41 -13.34 5.59 8.07
C THR A 41 -14.86 5.64 8.11
N SER A 42 -15.51 4.66 7.47
CA SER A 42 -16.97 4.55 7.47
C SER A 42 -17.50 4.68 8.89
N ASP A 43 -18.50 5.55 9.04
CA ASP A 43 -18.88 6.22 10.29
C ASP A 43 -19.03 5.26 11.47
N ASP A 44 -18.45 5.65 12.60
CA ASP A 44 -18.78 5.08 13.90
C ASP A 44 -20.30 5.25 14.13
N PRO A 45 -21.08 4.15 14.25
CA PRO A 45 -22.53 4.22 14.36
C PRO A 45 -23.02 4.99 15.60
N GLU A 46 -22.15 5.31 16.57
CA GLU A 46 -22.49 6.16 17.72
C GLU A 46 -22.36 7.66 17.45
N THR A 47 -21.45 8.10 16.57
CA THR A 47 -21.11 9.54 16.46
C THR A 47 -21.44 10.18 15.13
N ASN A 48 -21.65 9.42 14.04
CA ASN A 48 -22.03 9.93 12.72
C ASN A 48 -21.12 11.05 12.15
N GLU A 49 -19.92 11.21 12.73
CA GLU A 49 -18.90 12.14 12.29
C GLU A 49 -17.84 11.39 11.47
N PRO A 50 -17.49 11.87 10.26
CA PRO A 50 -16.47 11.26 9.44
C PRO A 50 -15.11 11.40 10.14
N ARG A 51 -14.65 10.32 10.79
CA ARG A 51 -13.33 10.27 11.40
C ARG A 51 -12.30 10.05 10.30
N MET A 52 -11.63 11.13 9.91
CA MET A 52 -10.45 11.08 9.05
C MET A 52 -9.30 10.46 9.83
N VAL A 53 -8.77 9.34 9.34
CA VAL A 53 -7.60 8.68 9.93
C VAL A 53 -6.39 8.80 9.00
N PRO A 54 -5.17 8.88 9.54
CA PRO A 54 -3.97 8.84 8.71
C PRO A 54 -3.85 7.48 8.02
N ALA A 55 -3.36 7.49 6.79
CA ALA A 55 -3.01 6.30 6.04
C ALA A 55 -1.80 6.54 5.13
N ILE A 56 -1.11 5.46 4.76
CA ILE A 56 -0.07 5.48 3.74
C ILE A 56 -0.62 4.82 2.47
N TYR A 57 -0.75 5.60 1.42
CA TYR A 57 -1.18 5.10 0.11
C TYR A 57 0.00 4.55 -0.68
N LEU A 58 -0.16 3.34 -1.19
CA LEU A 58 0.75 2.71 -2.14
C LEU A 58 0.06 2.53 -3.49
N ALA A 59 0.70 3.00 -4.56
CA ALA A 59 0.32 2.68 -5.92
C ALA A 59 1.23 1.57 -6.47
N TYR A 60 0.62 0.61 -7.14
CA TYR A 60 1.28 -0.57 -7.67
C TYR A 60 1.03 -0.69 -9.17
N TRP A 61 2.08 -1.01 -9.91
CA TRP A 61 2.01 -1.37 -11.33
C TRP A 61 2.26 -2.85 -11.52
N LYS A 62 1.34 -3.58 -12.17
CA LYS A 62 1.52 -5.02 -12.39
C LYS A 62 2.71 -5.28 -13.32
N VAL A 63 3.64 -6.13 -12.89
CA VAL A 63 4.77 -6.57 -13.71
C VAL A 63 4.29 -7.71 -14.61
N THR A 64 4.34 -7.48 -15.92
CA THR A 64 4.02 -8.48 -16.94
C THR A 64 5.24 -8.65 -17.85
N PRO A 65 5.81 -9.86 -17.98
CA PRO A 65 6.92 -10.10 -18.90
C PRO A 65 6.56 -9.70 -20.32
N GLY A 66 7.43 -8.94 -20.98
CA GLY A 66 7.25 -8.52 -22.38
C GLY A 66 6.22 -7.39 -22.60
N ALA A 67 5.60 -6.83 -21.55
CA ALA A 67 4.73 -5.67 -21.69
C ALA A 67 5.53 -4.38 -21.90
N LEU A 68 5.04 -3.53 -22.81
CA LEU A 68 5.62 -2.22 -23.07
C LEU A 68 5.39 -1.26 -21.87
N PRO A 69 6.32 -0.31 -21.63
CA PRO A 69 6.09 0.78 -20.69
C PRO A 69 4.77 1.50 -20.99
N GLY A 70 3.94 1.73 -19.98
CA GLY A 70 2.65 2.43 -20.13
C GLY A 70 1.44 1.53 -20.38
N VAL A 71 1.62 0.21 -20.58
CA VAL A 71 0.51 -0.75 -20.72
C VAL A 71 0.49 -1.70 -19.53
N GLY A 72 -0.51 -1.59 -18.66
CA GLY A 72 -0.57 -2.44 -17.47
C GLY A 72 -1.67 -2.07 -16.48
N LYS A 73 -1.96 -3.01 -15.58
CA LYS A 73 -2.95 -2.82 -14.52
C LYS A 73 -2.31 -2.03 -13.37
N MET A 74 -2.94 -0.93 -13.01
CA MET A 74 -2.64 -0.17 -11.79
C MET A 74 -3.55 -0.63 -10.64
N MET A 75 -3.04 -0.53 -9.42
CA MET A 75 -3.79 -0.77 -8.19
C MET A 75 -3.32 0.18 -7.10
N GLY A 76 -4.25 0.68 -6.29
CA GLY A 76 -3.97 1.49 -5.12
C GLY A 76 -4.44 0.80 -3.85
N TYR A 77 -3.70 0.96 -2.75
CA TYR A 77 -4.16 0.59 -1.43
C TYR A 77 -3.68 1.59 -0.38
N ALA A 78 -4.58 2.03 0.51
CA ALA A 78 -4.25 2.89 1.63
C ALA A 78 -4.16 2.05 2.91
N TYR A 79 -2.97 1.97 3.51
CA TYR A 79 -2.74 1.27 4.77
C TYR A 79 -3.01 2.23 5.94
N THR A 80 -4.06 1.96 6.70
CA THR A 80 -4.33 2.55 8.02
C THR A 80 -3.63 1.76 9.12
N LEU A 81 -3.70 2.20 10.38
CA LEU A 81 -3.26 1.37 11.51
C LEU A 81 -4.17 0.16 11.78
N HIS A 82 -5.42 0.18 11.32
CA HIS A 82 -6.38 -0.91 11.57
C HIS A 82 -6.24 -2.06 10.56
N ASP A 83 -5.56 -1.83 9.44
CA ASP A 83 -5.26 -2.85 8.44
C ASP A 83 -4.23 -3.87 8.93
N ASN A 84 -4.18 -5.03 8.28
CA ASN A 84 -3.05 -5.95 8.44
C ASN A 84 -1.73 -5.34 7.95
N THR A 85 -0.59 -5.92 8.36
CA THR A 85 0.72 -5.50 7.86
C THR A 85 0.88 -5.80 6.37
N PHE A 86 1.78 -5.08 5.70
CA PHE A 86 2.11 -5.36 4.30
C PHE A 86 2.53 -6.83 4.10
N GLU A 87 3.36 -7.34 4.99
CA GLU A 87 3.88 -8.71 4.97
C GLU A 87 2.79 -9.78 5.09
N ALA A 88 1.58 -9.47 5.58
CA ALA A 88 0.49 -10.43 5.62
C ALA A 88 0.01 -10.83 4.22
N ASN A 89 0.06 -9.89 3.26
CA ASN A 89 -0.48 -10.07 1.91
C ASN A 89 0.60 -10.13 0.83
N TRP A 90 1.79 -9.61 1.12
CA TRP A 90 2.84 -9.37 0.13
C TRP A 90 4.19 -9.90 0.61
N GLU A 91 5.06 -10.19 -0.35
CA GLU A 91 6.48 -10.46 -0.14
C GLU A 91 7.30 -9.48 -1.00
N ILE A 92 8.44 -8.99 -0.48
CA ILE A 92 9.38 -8.20 -1.29
C ILE A 92 10.30 -9.19 -2.02
N VAL A 93 10.27 -9.18 -3.35
CA VAL A 93 11.06 -10.09 -4.21
C VAL A 93 12.34 -9.41 -4.68
N LYS A 94 12.28 -8.12 -4.98
CA LYS A 94 13.44 -7.33 -5.38
C LYS A 94 13.34 -5.94 -4.76
N SER A 95 14.32 -5.59 -3.94
CA SER A 95 14.43 -4.24 -3.41
C SER A 95 14.98 -3.31 -4.47
N SER A 96 14.49 -2.07 -4.53
CA SER A 96 15.19 -0.99 -5.19
C SER A 96 16.43 -0.67 -4.34
N SER A 97 17.59 -1.12 -4.80
CA SER A 97 18.86 -0.58 -4.29
C SER A 97 18.86 0.92 -4.57
N GLY A 98 18.99 1.71 -3.52
CA GLY A 98 19.27 3.15 -3.62
C GLY A 98 20.69 3.37 -4.11
#